data_AF-A0AB32V4H7-F1
#
_entry.id   AF-A0AB32V4H7-F1
#
_cell.length_a   1.000
_cell.length_b   1.000
_cell.length_c   1.000
_cell.angle_alpha   90.00
_cell.angle_beta   90.00
_cell.angle_gamma   90.00
#
_symmetry.space_group_name_H-M   'P 1'
#
loop_
_entity.id
_entity.type
_entity.pdbx_description
1 polymer ?
#
loop_
_entity_poly.entity_id
_entity_poly.type
_entity_poly.pdbx_seq_one_letter_code
_entity_poly.pdbx_strand_id
1 'polypeptide(L)'
;MNQASPLGFKTLINLSSFAAAPRSLGVGRFVPSRGKVMGSKRRSFSTSSSIDDQNIDKKPKGVIDNNNPISDKPLLKNFKDDPGKIEAMTVQQLRTALRSAGVPAKGSKRDLVSALQCYLAKEIDGGSSFLADKQDPSNYDESISIRMEAGSIEDQVQDVNTISKVSRVQRSRRTLNQMQIKGETVEVDTKIVTIEQKLSVKTGRASGRKPSQTKRKVSSDVDSKGVSAENGVTLTVNQSEPWTIFAHKKPQKGWIAYNPRIMRPPPPMGNPKFVKVLSWNVNGLRALLKLEGFSALQLAERENFDVLCLQETKLQEKDVKSIKQSLIEGYENSFWTCSNSKLGYAGTAIISRIKPLSVRYGLGKSDHDSEGRVVTAEFDSFYLLSVYVPNSGDGLRRLTYRITEWDPALSNYIKELEKSKPVILTGDLNCAHEEIDIYNPAGNKRSAGFTIEERQSFGTNFLSRGFVDTFRKQHPGVVGYTYWGYRHGVRKTNKGWRLDYFLVSEAIADDVHDSYILPDVMGSDHCPIGLILKV
;
A
#
# COMPACT_ATOMS: atom_id res chain seq x y z
N MET A 1 7.69 -59.61 -52.02
CA MET A 1 6.60 -60.43 -51.44
C MET A 1 5.31 -59.61 -51.41
N ASN A 2 4.19 -60.30 -51.50
CA ASN A 2 2.77 -59.90 -51.35
C ASN A 2 2.46 -58.71 -50.40
N GLN A 3 1.33 -58.00 -50.47
CA GLN A 3 0.38 -57.61 -51.55
C GLN A 3 -0.74 -56.74 -50.90
N ALA A 4 -1.42 -55.89 -51.69
CA ALA A 4 -2.80 -55.39 -51.47
C ALA A 4 -3.17 -54.49 -50.24
N SER A 5 -4.27 -53.76 -50.45
CA SER A 5 -5.07 -52.93 -49.50
C SER A 5 -6.56 -53.26 -49.80
N PRO A 6 -7.60 -52.46 -49.44
CA PRO A 6 -7.82 -51.49 -48.36
C PRO A 6 -9.13 -51.80 -47.55
N LEU A 7 -9.54 -50.94 -46.59
CA LEU A 7 -10.91 -50.66 -46.05
C LEU A 7 -10.78 -49.95 -44.68
N GLY A 8 -11.65 -49.05 -44.19
CA GLY A 8 -12.72 -48.28 -44.83
C GLY A 8 -14.10 -48.41 -44.15
N PHE A 9 -14.53 -47.45 -43.31
CA PHE A 9 -15.95 -47.25 -42.93
C PHE A 9 -16.28 -45.83 -42.42
N LYS A 10 -17.56 -45.42 -42.51
CA LYS A 10 -18.13 -44.15 -42.03
C LYS A 10 -19.28 -44.41 -41.05
N THR A 11 -19.57 -43.48 -40.13
CA THR A 11 -20.97 -43.23 -39.70
C THR A 11 -21.22 -41.74 -39.40
N LEU A 12 -22.36 -41.23 -39.89
CA LEU A 12 -22.99 -39.95 -39.53
C LEU A 12 -24.39 -40.30 -38.99
N ILE A 13 -24.82 -39.71 -37.87
CA ILE A 13 -26.24 -39.65 -37.51
C ILE A 13 -26.56 -38.25 -36.96
N ASN A 14 -27.60 -37.65 -37.53
CA ASN A 14 -28.32 -36.47 -37.07
C ASN A 14 -29.79 -36.73 -37.38
N LEU A 15 -30.73 -36.50 -36.44
CA LEU A 15 -32.16 -36.32 -36.72
C LEU A 15 -32.91 -35.85 -35.46
N SER A 16 -34.18 -35.47 -35.64
CA SER A 16 -34.87 -34.50 -34.78
C SER A 16 -36.22 -34.98 -34.26
N SER A 17 -36.76 -34.20 -33.30
CA SER A 17 -38.19 -33.86 -33.14
C SER A 17 -39.26 -34.98 -33.06
N PHE A 18 -40.02 -34.98 -31.97
CA PHE A 18 -41.50 -34.98 -32.03
C PHE A 18 -42.09 -34.32 -30.77
N ALA A 19 -43.36 -33.89 -30.83
CA ALA A 19 -44.00 -33.05 -29.81
C ALA A 19 -45.31 -33.64 -29.29
N ALA A 20 -45.69 -33.27 -28.06
CA ALA A 20 -47.04 -33.48 -27.52
C ALA A 20 -47.38 -32.43 -26.44
N ALA A 21 -48.63 -31.96 -26.47
CA ALA A 21 -49.31 -31.24 -25.38
C ALA A 21 -50.32 -32.24 -24.73
N PRO A 22 -51.35 -31.87 -23.93
CA PRO A 22 -51.69 -30.55 -23.33
C PRO A 22 -52.13 -30.63 -21.85
N ARG A 23 -52.43 -29.47 -21.21
CA ARG A 23 -53.79 -29.09 -20.70
C ARG A 23 -53.75 -27.89 -19.74
N SER A 24 -54.90 -27.19 -19.68
CA SER A 24 -55.15 -25.96 -18.93
C SER A 24 -56.03 -26.19 -17.70
N LEU A 25 -55.81 -25.40 -16.63
CA LEU A 25 -56.74 -24.99 -15.55
C LEU A 25 -55.95 -24.09 -14.57
N GLY A 26 -56.48 -23.05 -13.92
CA GLY A 26 -57.78 -22.39 -14.08
C GLY A 26 -58.21 -21.56 -12.86
N VAL A 27 -58.13 -20.21 -12.96
CA VAL A 27 -58.78 -19.19 -12.10
C VAL A 27 -58.40 -19.14 -10.60
N GLY A 28 -58.13 -17.94 -10.06
CA GLY A 28 -57.84 -17.75 -8.62
C GLY A 28 -57.50 -16.32 -8.18
N ARG A 29 -58.35 -15.33 -8.48
CA ARG A 29 -58.08 -13.89 -8.20
C ARG A 29 -58.75 -13.43 -6.90
N PHE A 30 -57.99 -13.09 -5.86
CA PHE A 30 -58.52 -12.35 -4.70
C PHE A 30 -57.52 -11.34 -4.10
N VAL A 31 -58.04 -10.13 -3.88
CA VAL A 31 -57.46 -8.91 -3.30
C VAL A 31 -58.69 -8.20 -2.69
N PRO A 32 -58.73 -7.72 -1.42
CA PRO A 32 -58.09 -6.42 -1.14
C PRO A 32 -57.74 -6.00 0.31
N SER A 33 -56.99 -4.87 0.36
CA SER A 33 -57.15 -3.72 1.27
C SER A 33 -56.54 -3.68 2.69
N ARG A 34 -55.94 -2.50 2.98
CA ARG A 34 -55.96 -1.64 4.21
C ARG A 34 -55.68 -2.28 5.60
N GLY A 35 -54.94 -1.66 6.52
CA GLY A 35 -54.16 -0.40 6.50
C GLY A 35 -54.35 0.48 7.76
N LYS A 36 -53.27 0.68 8.55
CA LYS A 36 -52.97 1.69 9.61
C LYS A 36 -51.59 1.30 10.20
N VAL A 37 -50.60 2.12 10.63
CA VAL A 37 -50.44 3.53 11.09
C VAL A 37 -50.23 3.65 12.62
N MET A 38 -49.17 4.41 12.99
CA MET A 38 -48.67 4.81 14.34
C MET A 38 -47.90 3.78 15.20
N GLY A 39 -46.86 4.25 15.90
CA GLY A 39 -46.02 3.42 16.79
C GLY A 39 -44.70 4.04 17.30
N SER A 40 -44.60 5.36 17.51
CA SER A 40 -43.34 6.04 17.86
C SER A 40 -42.84 5.76 19.29
N LYS A 41 -41.53 5.52 19.48
CA LYS A 41 -40.86 5.72 20.79
C LYS A 41 -39.33 5.87 20.68
N ARG A 42 -38.81 7.06 21.05
CA ARG A 42 -37.41 7.25 21.47
C ARG A 42 -37.27 6.85 22.95
N ARG A 43 -36.04 6.61 23.41
CA ARG A 43 -35.66 6.67 24.83
C ARG A 43 -34.57 7.72 25.03
N SER A 44 -34.61 8.37 26.20
CA SER A 44 -33.68 9.39 26.68
C SER A 44 -33.43 9.15 28.17
N PHE A 45 -32.27 9.54 28.69
CA PHE A 45 -31.97 9.49 30.13
C PHE A 45 -31.17 10.71 30.60
N SER A 46 -31.57 11.19 31.78
CA SER A 46 -31.08 12.32 32.59
C SER A 46 -31.78 12.22 33.96
N THR A 47 -31.38 12.85 35.07
CA THR A 47 -30.22 13.71 35.42
C THR A 47 -29.15 12.87 36.18
N SER A 48 -28.34 13.26 37.18
CA SER A 48 -28.06 14.47 38.01
C SER A 48 -26.64 14.31 38.62
N SER A 49 -26.02 15.19 39.43
CA SER A 49 -26.42 16.43 40.14
C SER A 49 -25.27 17.47 40.11
N SER A 50 -25.28 18.46 41.02
CA SER A 50 -24.27 19.53 41.20
C SER A 50 -23.98 19.81 42.69
N ILE A 51 -22.91 20.55 43.00
CA ILE A 51 -22.61 21.34 44.22
C ILE A 51 -21.40 22.26 43.93
N ASP A 52 -21.21 23.33 44.71
CA ASP A 52 -20.72 24.65 44.22
C ASP A 52 -19.26 25.08 44.60
N ASP A 53 -18.97 26.35 44.28
CA ASP A 53 -17.70 27.11 44.28
C ASP A 53 -16.85 27.16 45.57
N GLN A 54 -15.55 27.47 45.40
CA GLN A 54 -14.93 28.66 46.03
C GLN A 54 -13.63 29.17 45.37
N ASN A 55 -13.26 30.43 45.69
CA ASN A 55 -12.16 31.22 45.09
C ASN A 55 -10.77 30.93 45.72
N ILE A 56 -9.67 31.42 45.08
CA ILE A 56 -8.78 32.50 45.63
C ILE A 56 -7.52 32.81 44.77
N ASP A 57 -7.41 34.08 44.38
CA ASP A 57 -6.24 34.97 44.12
C ASP A 57 -5.10 34.74 43.08
N LYS A 58 -4.22 35.76 43.04
CA LYS A 58 -3.40 36.24 41.91
C LYS A 58 -1.88 36.26 42.18
N LYS A 59 -1.14 36.29 41.06
CA LYS A 59 0.28 36.64 40.85
C LYS A 59 0.87 37.69 41.82
N PRO A 60 2.20 37.67 41.99
CA PRO A 60 3.01 38.72 41.33
C PRO A 60 4.12 38.19 40.40
N LYS A 61 4.78 39.11 39.67
CA LYS A 61 6.05 38.87 38.96
C LYS A 61 7.24 39.29 39.85
N GLY A 62 8.40 38.69 39.62
CA GLY A 62 9.70 39.19 40.07
C GLY A 62 10.74 39.16 38.93
N VAL A 63 11.76 40.00 39.03
CA VAL A 63 12.91 40.13 38.10
C VAL A 63 14.14 40.43 38.95
N ILE A 64 15.32 39.90 38.59
CA ILE A 64 16.67 40.55 38.64
C ILE A 64 17.81 39.52 38.56
N ASP A 65 18.79 39.84 37.70
CA ASP A 65 20.21 39.49 37.58
C ASP A 65 20.81 38.06 37.65
N ASN A 66 21.90 37.95 36.90
CA ASN A 66 22.91 36.88 36.97
C ASN A 66 23.98 37.26 38.01
N ASN A 67 24.52 36.28 38.74
CA ASN A 67 25.97 36.11 38.92
C ASN A 67 26.32 34.73 39.49
N ASN A 68 27.57 34.31 39.29
CA ASN A 68 28.14 32.98 39.57
C ASN A 68 28.80 32.93 40.99
N PRO A 69 29.36 31.80 41.49
CA PRO A 69 29.24 30.38 41.10
C PRO A 69 29.14 29.36 42.30
N ILE A 70 29.39 28.06 42.03
CA ILE A 70 29.82 26.96 42.95
C ILE A 70 28.76 26.10 43.69
N SER A 71 29.03 24.78 43.68
CA SER A 71 28.50 23.62 44.45
C SER A 71 27.36 23.85 45.46
N ASP A 72 26.22 23.14 45.39
CA ASP A 72 26.14 21.71 45.74
C ASP A 72 24.90 20.99 45.13
N LYS A 73 24.97 19.66 44.97
CA LYS A 73 23.84 18.79 44.58
C LYS A 73 23.54 17.72 45.65
N PRO A 74 22.60 17.95 46.60
CA PRO A 74 22.36 17.05 47.74
C PRO A 74 21.82 15.64 47.42
N LEU A 75 21.41 15.37 46.17
CA LEU A 75 20.64 14.16 45.83
C LEU A 75 21.48 12.94 45.40
N LEU A 76 22.78 13.06 45.13
CA LEU A 76 23.61 11.95 44.61
C LEU A 76 24.53 11.29 45.66
N LYS A 77 24.81 11.92 46.82
CA LYS A 77 25.69 11.32 47.84
C LYS A 77 25.08 10.09 48.54
N ASN A 78 23.76 9.98 48.62
CA ASN A 78 23.08 8.93 49.39
C ASN A 78 22.93 7.57 48.67
N PHE A 79 23.59 7.39 47.52
CA PHE A 79 23.46 6.19 46.66
C PHE A 79 24.81 5.51 46.34
N LYS A 80 25.92 5.89 46.97
CA LYS A 80 27.22 5.26 46.72
C LYS A 80 27.36 3.85 47.31
N ASP A 81 26.68 3.56 48.42
CA ASP A 81 27.00 2.41 49.27
C ASP A 81 26.01 1.24 49.18
N ASP A 82 24.98 1.35 48.33
CA ASP A 82 23.89 0.35 48.21
C ASP A 82 23.23 0.39 46.81
N PRO A 83 23.60 -0.54 45.91
CA PRO A 83 22.99 -0.66 44.57
C PRO A 83 21.49 -1.03 44.60
N GLY A 84 21.02 -1.75 45.64
CA GLY A 84 19.64 -2.22 45.75
C GLY A 84 18.64 -1.08 45.90
N LYS A 85 19.04 0.04 46.52
CA LYS A 85 18.22 1.26 46.59
C LYS A 85 17.88 1.82 45.20
N ILE A 86 18.76 1.69 44.21
CA ILE A 86 18.49 2.18 42.84
C ILE A 86 17.38 1.34 42.19
N GLU A 87 17.40 0.02 42.40
CA GLU A 87 16.36 -0.89 41.89
C GLU A 87 15.02 -0.69 42.61
N ALA A 88 15.02 -0.26 43.87
CA ALA A 88 13.81 0.09 44.62
C ALA A 88 13.11 1.37 44.10
N MET A 89 13.84 2.30 43.46
CA MET A 89 13.28 3.60 43.03
C MET A 89 12.10 3.48 42.04
N THR A 90 11.17 4.43 42.13
CA THR A 90 10.11 4.59 41.12
C THR A 90 10.67 5.18 39.82
N VAL A 91 9.97 4.93 38.70
CA VAL A 91 10.31 5.51 37.38
C VAL A 91 10.40 7.04 37.41
N GLN A 92 9.58 7.70 38.25
CA GLN A 92 9.59 9.16 38.39
C GLN A 92 10.83 9.65 39.14
N GLN A 93 11.25 8.97 40.21
CA GLN A 93 12.48 9.28 40.94
C GLN A 93 13.72 9.06 40.04
N LEU A 94 13.81 7.92 39.35
CA LEU A 94 14.91 7.60 38.43
C LEU A 94 15.04 8.66 37.32
N ARG A 95 13.93 9.06 36.69
CA ARG A 95 13.94 10.12 35.67
C ARG A 95 14.35 11.48 36.22
N THR A 96 14.07 11.78 37.49
CA THR A 96 14.53 13.02 38.13
C THR A 96 16.02 12.98 38.46
N ALA A 97 16.53 11.87 39.00
CA ALA A 97 17.97 11.68 39.24
C ALA A 97 18.79 11.83 37.94
N LEU A 98 18.38 11.14 36.87
CA LEU A 98 19.03 11.21 35.56
C LEU A 98 19.02 12.64 34.98
N ARG A 99 17.89 13.36 35.05
CA ARG A 99 17.83 14.78 34.62
C ARG A 99 18.78 15.67 35.43
N SER A 100 18.85 15.49 36.75
CA SER A 100 19.78 16.25 37.61
C SER A 100 21.26 15.93 37.33
N ALA A 101 21.54 14.74 36.77
CA ALA A 101 22.84 14.32 36.26
C ALA A 101 23.09 14.67 34.78
N GLY A 102 22.13 15.30 34.08
CA GLY A 102 22.23 15.61 32.65
C GLY A 102 22.06 14.41 31.70
N VAL A 103 21.72 13.23 32.23
CA VAL A 103 21.64 11.96 31.48
C VAL A 103 20.26 11.79 30.84
N PRO A 104 20.15 11.24 29.61
CA PRO A 104 18.87 11.01 28.94
C PRO A 104 17.87 10.11 29.71
N ALA A 105 16.90 10.74 30.37
CA ALA A 105 15.87 10.09 31.19
C ALA A 105 14.73 9.41 30.38
N LYS A 106 15.08 8.52 29.44
CA LYS A 106 14.15 7.80 28.54
C LYS A 106 14.19 6.28 28.77
N GLY A 107 13.17 5.57 28.28
CA GLY A 107 13.05 4.11 28.38
C GLY A 107 12.15 3.61 29.53
N SER A 108 12.20 2.29 29.70
CA SER A 108 11.58 1.47 30.74
C SER A 108 12.27 1.65 32.11
N LYS A 109 11.76 1.02 33.18
CA LYS A 109 12.42 1.07 34.49
C LYS A 109 13.85 0.52 34.44
N ARG A 110 14.09 -0.57 33.69
CA ARG A 110 15.43 -1.19 33.59
C ARG A 110 16.43 -0.24 32.93
N ASP A 111 16.06 0.33 31.78
CA ASP A 111 16.90 1.25 31.02
C ASP A 111 17.31 2.47 31.86
N LEU A 112 16.40 2.98 32.70
CA LEU A 112 16.64 4.09 33.61
C LEU A 112 17.53 3.72 34.81
N VAL A 113 17.43 2.49 35.32
CA VAL A 113 18.33 1.95 36.36
C VAL A 113 19.74 1.80 35.78
N SER A 114 19.89 1.13 34.64
CA SER A 114 21.19 0.90 33.99
C SER A 114 21.86 2.20 33.54
N ALA A 115 21.10 3.20 33.06
CA ALA A 115 21.63 4.52 32.74
C ALA A 115 22.18 5.25 33.98
N LEU A 116 21.54 5.10 35.14
CA LEU A 116 21.95 5.76 36.38
C LEU A 116 23.16 5.05 37.01
N GLN A 117 23.18 3.72 37.00
CA GLN A 117 24.34 2.91 37.39
C GLN A 117 25.57 3.21 36.51
N CYS A 118 25.38 3.29 35.18
CA CYS A 118 26.47 3.62 34.24
C CYS A 118 27.02 5.05 34.43
N TYR A 119 26.17 6.01 34.83
CA TYR A 119 26.64 7.35 35.20
C TYR A 119 27.48 7.31 36.49
N LEU A 120 26.97 6.67 37.54
CA LEU A 120 27.66 6.58 38.83
C LEU A 120 29.01 5.86 38.74
N ALA A 121 29.12 4.82 37.90
CA ALA A 121 30.40 4.16 37.62
C ALA A 121 31.42 5.09 36.96
N LYS A 122 30.99 5.96 36.03
CA LYS A 122 31.89 6.88 35.31
C LYS A 122 32.39 8.05 36.17
N GLU A 123 31.69 8.40 37.25
CA GLU A 123 32.21 9.34 38.26
C GLU A 123 33.19 8.70 39.27
N ILE A 124 33.49 7.40 39.15
CA ILE A 124 34.51 6.73 39.97
C ILE A 124 35.87 6.74 39.25
N ASP A 125 35.90 6.49 37.93
CA ASP A 125 37.14 6.44 37.14
C ASP A 125 37.64 7.81 36.63
N GLY A 126 36.88 8.89 36.84
CA GLY A 126 37.14 10.23 36.30
C GLY A 126 38.29 11.01 36.97
N GLY A 127 39.50 10.44 37.01
CA GLY A 127 40.59 10.89 37.90
C GLY A 127 42.01 11.01 37.33
N SER A 128 42.22 11.09 36.01
CA SER A 128 43.53 11.42 35.40
C SER A 128 43.41 12.15 34.06
N SER A 129 44.51 12.65 33.50
CA SER A 129 44.49 13.77 32.53
C SER A 129 45.64 13.83 31.52
N PHE A 130 45.44 14.68 30.50
CA PHE A 130 46.39 15.29 29.55
C PHE A 130 46.82 14.57 28.25
N LEU A 131 46.52 15.31 27.15
CA LEU A 131 47.38 15.60 25.98
C LEU A 131 47.66 14.51 24.94
N ALA A 132 48.20 14.98 23.82
CA ALA A 132 48.45 14.25 22.58
C ALA A 132 49.94 14.28 22.22
N ASP A 133 50.39 13.32 21.41
CA ASP A 133 50.85 13.60 20.04
C ASP A 133 50.77 12.30 19.20
N LYS A 134 51.24 12.34 17.96
CA LYS A 134 51.28 11.24 16.99
C LYS A 134 52.27 10.15 17.39
N GLN A 135 51.95 8.90 17.08
CA GLN A 135 52.82 8.04 16.26
C GLN A 135 52.07 6.82 15.71
N ASP A 136 52.54 6.33 14.57
CA ASP A 136 52.24 5.01 13.98
C ASP A 136 53.53 4.19 14.18
N PRO A 137 53.45 2.91 14.60
CA PRO A 137 53.84 1.89 13.63
C PRO A 137 53.12 0.52 13.73
N SER A 138 52.70 0.02 12.57
CA SER A 138 52.81 -1.36 12.05
C SER A 138 52.96 -2.59 13.00
N ASN A 139 52.20 -3.64 12.66
CA ASN A 139 52.41 -5.07 12.93
C ASN A 139 52.44 -5.55 14.39
N TYR A 140 51.45 -6.38 14.73
CA TYR A 140 51.71 -7.80 15.03
C TYR A 140 50.53 -8.65 14.54
N ASP A 141 50.80 -9.89 14.16
CA ASP A 141 49.81 -10.91 13.75
C ASP A 141 49.91 -12.10 14.72
N GLU A 142 48.78 -12.57 15.24
CA GLU A 142 48.68 -13.96 15.70
C GLU A 142 47.22 -14.43 15.82
N SER A 143 46.96 -15.65 15.34
CA SER A 143 45.66 -16.31 15.39
C SER A 143 45.58 -17.32 16.53
N ILE A 144 44.49 -17.33 17.32
CA ILE A 144 44.19 -18.44 18.25
C ILE A 144 42.79 -18.98 17.97
N SER A 145 42.74 -20.26 17.61
CA SER A 145 41.51 -21.06 17.48
C SER A 145 41.19 -21.82 18.77
N ILE A 146 39.91 -21.92 19.14
CA ILE A 146 39.45 -22.86 20.18
C ILE A 146 38.33 -23.75 19.64
N ARG A 147 38.54 -25.07 19.68
CA ARG A 147 37.49 -26.09 19.64
C ARG A 147 37.00 -26.36 21.05
N MET A 148 35.73 -26.72 21.22
CA MET A 148 35.32 -27.75 22.19
C MET A 148 34.24 -28.64 21.56
N GLU A 149 34.12 -29.87 22.05
CA GLU A 149 33.46 -30.99 21.36
C GLU A 149 32.06 -31.30 21.92
N ALA A 150 31.33 -32.19 21.23
CA ALA A 150 30.02 -32.65 21.65
C ALA A 150 30.11 -33.80 22.67
N GLY A 151 29.08 -33.93 23.51
CA GLY A 151 28.87 -35.09 24.38
C GLY A 151 27.50 -35.72 24.10
N SER A 152 27.48 -37.03 23.83
CA SER A 152 26.27 -37.80 23.54
C SER A 152 25.68 -38.43 24.80
N ILE A 153 24.34 -38.53 24.84
CA ILE A 153 23.63 -39.56 25.62
C ILE A 153 22.52 -40.11 24.71
N GLU A 154 22.49 -41.43 24.56
CA GLU A 154 21.37 -42.18 23.98
C GLU A 154 20.50 -42.76 25.11
N ASP A 155 19.20 -42.98 24.87
CA ASP A 155 18.56 -44.24 25.26
C ASP A 155 17.26 -44.49 24.48
N GLN A 156 16.74 -45.72 24.52
CA GLN A 156 15.67 -46.21 23.63
C GLN A 156 14.40 -46.73 24.36
N VAL A 157 13.55 -47.45 23.59
CA VAL A 157 12.51 -48.44 23.98
C VAL A 157 11.05 -47.97 23.82
N GLN A 158 10.14 -48.95 23.68
CA GLN A 158 8.93 -48.94 22.86
C GLN A 158 7.63 -49.16 23.68
N ASP A 159 6.50 -49.24 22.96
CA ASP A 159 5.28 -50.03 23.29
C ASP A 159 4.35 -49.56 24.45
N VAL A 160 3.05 -49.92 24.50
CA VAL A 160 1.99 -50.12 23.47
C VAL A 160 0.61 -50.22 24.21
N ASN A 161 -0.54 -50.20 23.51
CA ASN A 161 -1.87 -50.64 23.99
C ASN A 161 -2.62 -49.75 25.05
N THR A 162 -3.97 -49.79 25.22
CA THR A 162 -5.07 -50.20 24.30
C THR A 162 -6.48 -49.66 24.70
N ILE A 163 -7.35 -49.50 23.69
CA ILE A 163 -8.85 -49.46 23.67
C ILE A 163 -9.68 -48.68 24.72
N SER A 164 -10.59 -47.85 24.20
CA SER A 164 -12.01 -47.82 24.64
C SER A 164 -12.95 -47.57 23.45
N LYS A 165 -14.05 -48.34 23.34
CA LYS A 165 -15.08 -48.24 22.29
C LYS A 165 -16.39 -47.67 22.86
N VAL A 166 -17.26 -47.11 22.02
CA VAL A 166 -18.71 -47.44 22.01
C VAL A 166 -19.38 -47.05 20.68
N SER A 167 -20.59 -47.58 20.45
CA SER A 167 -21.42 -47.70 19.23
C SER A 167 -21.50 -46.53 18.22
N ARG A 168 -20.98 -46.80 17.01
CA ARG A 168 -21.73 -46.92 15.73
C ARG A 168 -23.25 -46.64 15.75
N VAL A 169 -23.71 -45.71 14.90
CA VAL A 169 -24.99 -45.78 14.16
C VAL A 169 -24.68 -45.52 12.66
N GLN A 170 -25.50 -46.03 11.74
CA GLN A 170 -25.18 -46.14 10.31
C GLN A 170 -26.41 -45.90 9.42
N ARG A 171 -26.17 -45.44 8.16
CA ARG A 171 -27.16 -45.11 7.10
C ARG A 171 -27.75 -43.69 7.23
N SER A 172 -28.12 -42.99 6.15
CA SER A 172 -28.39 -43.47 4.79
C SER A 172 -27.70 -42.65 3.67
N ARG A 173 -27.60 -43.25 2.47
CA ARG A 173 -27.23 -42.57 1.22
C ARG A 173 -28.49 -42.02 0.55
N ARG A 174 -28.39 -40.86 -0.13
CA ARG A 174 -28.97 -40.68 -1.47
C ARG A 174 -28.34 -39.49 -2.22
N THR A 175 -27.78 -39.78 -3.38
CA THR A 175 -27.36 -38.83 -4.41
C THR A 175 -28.56 -38.46 -5.28
N LEU A 176 -28.59 -37.25 -5.84
CA LEU A 176 -29.03 -36.99 -7.22
C LEU A 176 -28.67 -35.56 -7.67
N ASN A 177 -28.79 -35.30 -8.97
CA ASN A 177 -28.10 -34.21 -9.66
C ASN A 177 -29.02 -33.06 -10.10
N GLN A 178 -28.46 -31.85 -10.14
CA GLN A 178 -28.41 -30.92 -11.29
C GLN A 178 -29.58 -30.90 -12.32
N MET A 179 -30.18 -29.72 -12.50
CA MET A 179 -30.51 -28.99 -13.77
C MET A 179 -31.51 -27.86 -13.43
N GLN A 180 -31.52 -26.62 -13.96
CA GLN A 180 -31.00 -25.93 -15.16
C GLN A 180 -32.11 -25.54 -16.16
N ILE A 181 -32.73 -24.37 -15.94
CA ILE A 181 -33.36 -23.45 -16.91
C ILE A 181 -33.11 -22.05 -16.34
N LYS A 182 -32.55 -21.01 -16.99
CA LYS A 182 -32.27 -20.63 -18.39
C LYS A 182 -33.42 -19.98 -19.18
N GLY A 183 -33.62 -18.69 -18.92
CA GLY A 183 -34.04 -17.71 -19.94
C GLY A 183 -35.37 -17.01 -19.66
N GLU A 184 -35.30 -15.70 -19.41
CA GLU A 184 -36.31 -14.76 -19.87
C GLU A 184 -35.60 -13.44 -20.23
N THR A 185 -36.08 -12.76 -21.28
CA THR A 185 -35.43 -11.59 -21.89
C THR A 185 -35.91 -10.28 -21.27
N VAL A 186 -35.01 -9.32 -21.07
CA VAL A 186 -35.36 -7.95 -20.69
C VAL A 186 -34.92 -7.00 -21.81
N GLU A 187 -35.87 -6.31 -22.42
CA GLU A 187 -35.61 -5.25 -23.39
C GLU A 187 -35.06 -4.01 -22.66
N VAL A 188 -34.09 -3.31 -23.28
CA VAL A 188 -33.47 -2.10 -22.72
C VAL A 188 -33.77 -0.91 -23.62
N ASP A 189 -34.67 -0.06 -23.16
CA ASP A 189 -35.14 1.13 -23.85
C ASP A 189 -34.02 2.19 -23.94
N THR A 190 -33.46 2.39 -25.14
CA THR A 190 -32.25 3.22 -25.34
C THR A 190 -32.59 4.62 -25.87
N LYS A 191 -32.65 5.60 -24.96
CA LYS A 191 -32.84 7.01 -25.34
C LYS A 191 -31.55 7.64 -25.85
N ILE A 192 -31.36 7.58 -27.17
CA ILE A 192 -30.36 8.36 -27.90
C ILE A 192 -30.75 9.84 -27.86
N VAL A 193 -29.83 10.72 -27.45
CA VAL A 193 -30.00 12.18 -27.51
C VAL A 193 -28.97 12.76 -28.49
N THR A 194 -29.40 12.96 -29.73
CA THR A 194 -28.60 13.63 -30.77
C THR A 194 -28.70 15.15 -30.59
N ILE A 195 -27.57 15.85 -30.55
CA ILE A 195 -27.52 17.32 -30.50
C ILE A 195 -26.95 17.85 -31.82
N GLU A 196 -27.81 18.36 -32.69
CA GLU A 196 -27.40 19.11 -33.89
C GLU A 196 -27.01 20.55 -33.53
N GLN A 197 -25.81 20.99 -33.91
CA GLN A 197 -25.41 22.40 -33.78
C GLN A 197 -25.95 23.23 -34.96
N LYS A 198 -27.02 23.99 -34.71
CA LYS A 198 -27.62 24.87 -35.73
C LYS A 198 -27.03 26.28 -35.66
N LEU A 199 -26.00 26.52 -36.47
CA LEU A 199 -25.42 27.85 -36.67
C LEU A 199 -26.50 28.84 -37.17
N SER A 200 -26.57 30.02 -36.56
CA SER A 200 -27.32 31.15 -37.09
C SER A 200 -26.54 32.45 -36.88
N VAL A 201 -26.31 33.17 -37.97
CA VAL A 201 -25.58 34.44 -37.97
C VAL A 201 -26.57 35.59 -37.98
N LYS A 202 -26.41 36.57 -37.06
CA LYS A 202 -27.11 37.86 -37.13
C LYS A 202 -26.11 39.00 -37.00
N THR A 203 -25.91 39.71 -38.09
CA THR A 203 -25.12 40.95 -38.15
C THR A 203 -25.91 42.13 -37.59
N GLY A 204 -25.36 42.85 -36.61
CA GLY A 204 -25.90 44.11 -36.09
C GLY A 204 -25.05 45.32 -36.50
N ARG A 205 -25.69 46.39 -36.98
CA ARG A 205 -25.03 47.59 -37.53
C ARG A 205 -25.10 48.77 -36.54
N ALA A 206 -24.07 49.62 -36.50
CA ALA A 206 -23.91 50.62 -35.44
C ALA A 206 -24.54 52.00 -35.73
N SER A 207 -25.22 52.57 -34.72
CA SER A 207 -25.47 54.01 -34.47
C SER A 207 -26.17 54.15 -33.08
N GLY A 208 -26.15 55.26 -32.33
CA GLY A 208 -25.39 56.52 -32.42
C GLY A 208 -25.86 57.56 -31.37
N ARG A 209 -25.01 58.56 -31.06
CA ARG A 209 -25.26 59.76 -30.19
C ARG A 209 -25.24 59.61 -28.65
N LYS A 210 -25.20 60.77 -27.98
CA LYS A 210 -24.86 61.18 -26.58
C LYS A 210 -25.54 62.57 -26.33
N PRO A 211 -25.42 63.29 -25.17
CA PRO A 211 -25.33 62.91 -23.75
C PRO A 211 -26.15 63.82 -22.76
N SER A 212 -26.33 63.42 -21.48
CA SER A 212 -26.58 64.32 -20.32
C SER A 212 -26.49 63.51 -18.99
N GLN A 213 -25.55 63.73 -18.05
CA GLN A 213 -25.31 64.85 -17.10
C GLN A 213 -26.15 64.86 -15.78
N THR A 214 -25.59 64.26 -14.71
CA THR A 214 -25.49 64.75 -13.30
C THR A 214 -24.56 63.77 -12.53
N LYS A 215 -23.41 64.12 -11.92
CA LYS A 215 -23.17 64.91 -10.67
C LYS A 215 -23.86 64.30 -9.44
N ARG A 216 -23.21 63.90 -8.34
CA ARG A 216 -21.79 63.78 -7.86
C ARG A 216 -21.59 62.31 -7.33
N LYS A 217 -20.54 61.77 -6.71
CA LYS A 217 -19.19 62.10 -6.13
C LYS A 217 -18.41 60.73 -6.19
N VAL A 218 -17.09 60.50 -6.25
CA VAL A 218 -15.84 61.10 -5.70
C VAL A 218 -15.76 61.01 -4.17
N SER A 219 -14.77 60.39 -3.52
CA SER A 219 -13.44 59.87 -3.92
C SER A 219 -13.39 58.33 -4.07
N SER A 220 -12.62 57.67 -4.95
CA SER A 220 -11.26 57.87 -5.50
C SER A 220 -10.13 57.56 -4.50
N ASP A 221 -8.94 57.02 -4.79
CA ASP A 221 -8.26 56.23 -5.86
C ASP A 221 -6.77 56.15 -5.36
N VAL A 222 -5.73 55.54 -5.95
CA VAL A 222 -5.49 55.03 -7.33
C VAL A 222 -4.36 53.97 -7.32
N ASP A 223 -4.47 52.93 -8.17
CA ASP A 223 -3.43 52.35 -9.07
C ASP A 223 -2.00 51.95 -8.59
N SER A 224 -1.20 51.15 -9.33
CA SER A 224 -1.35 50.22 -10.48
C SER A 224 -0.04 49.38 -10.59
N LYS A 225 0.23 48.41 -11.49
CA LYS A 225 -0.35 47.97 -12.77
C LYS A 225 -0.31 46.45 -12.90
N GLY A 226 -1.20 45.89 -13.72
CA GLY A 226 -0.99 44.57 -14.34
C GLY A 226 -0.33 44.70 -15.73
N VAL A 227 0.24 43.60 -16.22
CA VAL A 227 0.56 43.40 -17.64
C VAL A 227 -0.14 42.11 -18.07
N SER A 228 -0.95 42.17 -19.12
CA SER A 228 -1.73 41.03 -19.61
C SER A 228 -0.90 40.11 -20.50
N ALA A 229 -1.19 38.81 -20.42
CA ALA A 229 -0.89 37.84 -21.47
C ALA A 229 -2.11 36.92 -21.60
N GLU A 230 -2.57 36.71 -22.83
CA GLU A 230 -3.90 36.16 -23.10
C GLU A 230 -3.84 34.69 -23.51
N ASN A 231 -4.60 33.83 -22.80
CA ASN A 231 -5.28 32.61 -23.29
C ASN A 231 -5.86 31.85 -22.09
N GLY A 232 -6.88 32.45 -21.47
CA GLY A 232 -7.54 31.89 -20.29
C GLY A 232 -8.45 30.71 -20.64
N VAL A 233 -7.89 29.50 -20.80
CA VAL A 233 -8.67 28.27 -20.68
C VAL A 233 -9.16 28.17 -19.25
N THR A 234 -10.42 28.56 -19.00
CA THR A 234 -11.07 28.45 -17.70
C THR A 234 -11.31 26.97 -17.39
N LEU A 235 -10.28 26.31 -16.84
CA LEU A 235 -10.37 24.95 -16.33
C LEU A 235 -11.42 24.90 -15.21
N THR A 236 -12.62 24.46 -15.55
CA THR A 236 -13.66 24.11 -14.58
C THR A 236 -13.11 23.04 -13.66
N VAL A 237 -12.84 23.39 -12.41
CA VAL A 237 -12.21 22.51 -11.42
C VAL A 237 -13.15 21.34 -11.11
N ASN A 238 -12.99 20.25 -11.84
CA ASN A 238 -13.85 19.09 -11.74
C ASN A 238 -13.55 18.33 -10.43
N GLN A 239 -14.39 18.55 -9.41
CA GLN A 239 -14.20 17.96 -8.08
C GLN A 239 -14.28 16.42 -8.07
N SER A 240 -14.75 15.77 -9.15
CA SER A 240 -14.72 14.32 -9.27
C SER A 240 -13.33 13.75 -9.60
N GLU A 241 -12.35 14.59 -9.98
CA GLU A 241 -11.03 14.14 -10.44
C GLU A 241 -9.86 14.82 -9.70
N PRO A 242 -9.80 14.70 -8.35
CA PRO A 242 -8.85 15.45 -7.53
C PRO A 242 -7.38 15.20 -7.88
N TRP A 243 -7.03 14.04 -8.46
CA TRP A 243 -5.67 13.75 -8.93
C TRP A 243 -5.14 14.74 -9.98
N THR A 244 -6.03 15.35 -10.78
CA THR A 244 -5.69 16.39 -11.76
C THR A 244 -5.38 17.75 -11.11
N ILE A 245 -5.70 17.93 -9.83
CA ILE A 245 -5.46 19.16 -9.09
C ILE A 245 -4.04 19.11 -8.50
N PHE A 246 -3.21 20.08 -8.86
CA PHE A 246 -1.85 20.20 -8.36
C PHE A 246 -1.85 20.59 -6.87
N ALA A 247 -1.60 19.63 -5.98
CA ALA A 247 -1.66 19.82 -4.54
C ALA A 247 -0.30 19.94 -3.83
N HIS A 248 0.82 19.66 -4.51
CA HIS A 248 2.13 19.51 -3.88
C HIS A 248 2.62 20.79 -3.15
N LYS A 249 3.08 20.65 -1.89
CA LYS A 249 3.44 21.81 -1.04
C LYS A 249 4.68 22.59 -1.46
N LYS A 250 5.60 21.99 -2.23
CA LYS A 250 6.90 22.57 -2.60
C LYS A 250 7.13 22.43 -4.11
N PRO A 251 6.28 23.02 -4.96
CA PRO A 251 6.40 22.88 -6.42
C PRO A 251 7.79 23.29 -6.92
N GLN A 252 8.26 22.60 -7.97
CA GLN A 252 9.40 23.04 -8.75
C GLN A 252 8.94 23.41 -10.17
N LYS A 253 9.77 24.17 -10.91
CA LYS A 253 9.44 24.62 -12.27
C LYS A 253 9.25 23.43 -13.20
N GLY A 254 8.17 23.44 -13.98
CA GLY A 254 7.83 22.37 -14.92
C GLY A 254 7.10 21.17 -14.32
N TRP A 255 6.82 21.16 -13.00
CA TRP A 255 6.02 20.09 -12.40
C TRP A 255 4.53 20.27 -12.72
N ILE A 256 3.88 19.18 -13.12
CA ILE A 256 2.44 19.13 -13.46
C ILE A 256 1.74 17.96 -12.77
N ALA A 257 0.42 18.04 -12.58
CA ALA A 257 -0.36 16.98 -11.95
C ALA A 257 -0.68 15.86 -12.94
N TYR A 258 -0.64 14.61 -12.50
CA TYR A 258 -0.96 13.44 -13.33
C TYR A 258 -2.42 13.43 -13.79
N ASN A 259 -2.65 13.23 -15.09
CA ASN A 259 -3.97 13.12 -15.68
C ASN A 259 -4.05 11.90 -16.63
N PRO A 260 -4.69 10.78 -16.22
CA PRO A 260 -4.72 9.54 -16.99
C PRO A 260 -5.49 9.66 -18.32
N ARG A 261 -6.27 10.72 -18.54
CA ARG A 261 -7.00 10.94 -19.80
C ARG A 261 -6.15 11.52 -20.93
N ILE A 262 -5.01 12.15 -20.61
CA ILE A 262 -4.17 12.87 -21.59
C ILE A 262 -2.68 12.48 -21.52
N MET A 263 -2.26 11.77 -20.47
CA MET A 263 -0.87 11.33 -20.29
C MET A 263 -0.63 9.87 -20.70
N ARG A 264 -1.67 9.12 -21.05
CA ARG A 264 -1.53 7.76 -21.59
C ARG A 264 -1.39 7.81 -23.11
N PRO A 265 -0.48 7.02 -23.71
CA PRO A 265 -0.43 6.86 -25.16
C PRO A 265 -1.70 6.16 -25.68
N PRO A 266 -2.03 6.30 -26.98
CA PRO A 266 -3.05 5.44 -27.59
C PRO A 266 -2.66 3.96 -27.49
N PRO A 267 -3.63 3.03 -27.63
CA PRO A 267 -3.32 1.63 -27.83
C PRO A 267 -2.33 1.44 -28.99
N PRO A 268 -1.34 0.55 -28.85
CA PRO A 268 -0.31 0.35 -29.86
C PRO A 268 -0.91 -0.10 -31.19
N MET A 269 -0.47 0.49 -32.29
CA MET A 269 -0.96 0.18 -33.64
C MET A 269 -0.25 -1.04 -34.24
N GLY A 270 -0.97 -1.77 -35.09
CA GLY A 270 -0.47 -3.00 -35.74
C GLY A 270 -0.77 -4.24 -34.92
N ASN A 271 0.09 -5.26 -35.05
CA ASN A 271 -0.08 -6.56 -34.38
C ASN A 271 1.15 -7.01 -33.53
N PRO A 272 1.89 -6.14 -32.80
CA PRO A 272 2.87 -6.63 -31.82
C PRO A 272 2.17 -7.37 -30.68
N LYS A 273 2.86 -8.32 -30.06
CA LYS A 273 2.38 -8.91 -28.80
C LYS A 273 2.72 -7.99 -27.64
N PHE A 274 1.85 -7.99 -26.64
CA PHE A 274 2.02 -7.26 -25.40
C PHE A 274 1.65 -8.14 -24.22
N VAL A 275 2.23 -7.85 -23.06
CA VAL A 275 1.68 -8.26 -21.76
C VAL A 275 1.28 -6.99 -21.01
N LYS A 276 0.02 -6.95 -20.57
CA LYS A 276 -0.48 -5.90 -19.70
C LYS A 276 -0.53 -6.40 -18.25
N VAL A 277 0.27 -5.80 -17.37
CA VAL A 277 0.32 -6.13 -15.94
C VAL A 277 -0.36 -5.01 -15.15
N LEU A 278 -1.22 -5.36 -14.19
CA LEU A 278 -1.79 -4.45 -13.20
C LEU A 278 -1.26 -4.82 -11.81
N SER A 279 -0.96 -3.85 -10.95
CA SER A 279 -0.52 -4.08 -9.57
C SER A 279 -1.29 -3.20 -8.59
N TRP A 280 -1.65 -3.73 -7.41
CA TRP A 280 -2.43 -3.00 -6.42
C TRP A 280 -2.25 -3.54 -4.98
N ASN A 281 -1.85 -2.68 -4.04
CA ASN A 281 -2.07 -2.91 -2.62
C ASN A 281 -3.57 -2.77 -2.29
N VAL A 282 -4.23 -3.89 -1.99
CA VAL A 282 -5.68 -3.95 -1.74
C VAL A 282 -6.07 -3.75 -0.27
N ASN A 283 -5.09 -3.54 0.63
CA ASN A 283 -5.28 -3.30 2.07
C ASN A 283 -6.28 -4.28 2.75
N GLY A 284 -6.28 -5.54 2.31
CA GLY A 284 -7.19 -6.59 2.74
C GLY A 284 -8.26 -6.93 1.70
N LEU A 285 -7.96 -7.91 0.85
CA LEU A 285 -8.80 -8.32 -0.28
C LEU A 285 -10.25 -8.69 0.12
N ARG A 286 -10.44 -9.22 1.34
CA ARG A 286 -11.75 -9.53 1.91
C ARG A 286 -12.63 -8.34 2.26
N ALA A 287 -12.04 -7.16 2.47
CA ALA A 287 -12.80 -5.92 2.64
C ALA A 287 -13.19 -5.35 1.27
N LEU A 288 -12.22 -5.32 0.35
CA LEU A 288 -12.43 -4.89 -1.04
C LEU A 288 -13.54 -5.68 -1.75
N LEU A 289 -13.52 -7.02 -1.68
CA LEU A 289 -14.55 -7.89 -2.29
C LEU A 289 -15.93 -7.85 -1.59
N LYS A 290 -16.07 -7.07 -0.52
CA LYS A 290 -17.35 -6.80 0.15
C LYS A 290 -17.85 -5.37 -0.05
N LEU A 291 -17.09 -4.54 -0.75
CA LEU A 291 -17.47 -3.16 -1.01
C LEU A 291 -18.55 -3.12 -2.10
N GLU A 292 -19.71 -2.56 -1.76
CA GLU A 292 -20.79 -2.34 -2.74
C GLU A 292 -20.29 -1.51 -3.92
N GLY A 293 -20.51 -1.99 -5.14
CA GLY A 293 -20.04 -1.35 -6.36
C GLY A 293 -18.58 -1.67 -6.77
N PHE A 294 -17.84 -2.49 -6.00
CA PHE A 294 -16.58 -3.06 -6.49
C PHE A 294 -16.79 -4.44 -7.13
N SER A 295 -16.17 -4.66 -8.29
CA SER A 295 -16.03 -5.98 -8.90
C SER A 295 -14.66 -6.11 -9.56
N ALA A 296 -13.93 -7.17 -9.19
CA ALA A 296 -12.64 -7.48 -9.82
C ALA A 296 -12.81 -7.93 -11.29
N LEU A 297 -13.97 -8.51 -11.64
CA LEU A 297 -14.32 -8.80 -13.03
C LEU A 297 -14.51 -7.52 -13.85
N GLN A 298 -15.24 -6.52 -13.32
CA GLN A 298 -15.42 -5.24 -14.03
C GLN A 298 -14.10 -4.47 -14.19
N LEU A 299 -13.17 -4.59 -13.23
CA LEU A 299 -11.82 -4.05 -13.38
C LEU A 299 -11.01 -4.79 -14.45
N ALA A 300 -11.17 -6.11 -14.56
CA ALA A 300 -10.56 -6.94 -15.60
C ALA A 300 -11.16 -6.68 -17.00
N GLU A 301 -12.47 -6.44 -17.11
CA GLU A 301 -13.14 -6.06 -18.36
C GLU A 301 -12.70 -4.66 -18.81
N ARG A 302 -12.69 -3.68 -17.89
CA ARG A 302 -12.25 -2.30 -18.15
C ARG A 302 -10.80 -2.22 -18.62
N GLU A 303 -9.89 -2.84 -17.89
CA GLU A 303 -8.45 -2.69 -18.15
C GLU A 303 -7.88 -3.80 -19.04
N ASN A 304 -8.53 -4.95 -19.18
CA ASN A 304 -8.08 -6.08 -20.02
C ASN A 304 -6.61 -6.47 -19.79
N PHE A 305 -6.18 -6.54 -18.52
CA PHE A 305 -4.83 -6.98 -18.16
C PHE A 305 -4.66 -8.49 -18.32
N ASP A 306 -3.43 -8.95 -18.55
CA ASP A 306 -3.09 -10.37 -18.59
C ASP A 306 -2.71 -10.92 -17.21
N VAL A 307 -2.12 -10.05 -16.38
CA VAL A 307 -1.61 -10.40 -15.05
C VAL A 307 -2.00 -9.34 -14.03
N LEU A 308 -2.43 -9.78 -12.85
CA LEU A 308 -2.78 -8.97 -11.70
C LEU A 308 -1.91 -9.35 -10.49
N CYS A 309 -1.11 -8.40 -10.02
CA CYS A 309 -0.28 -8.49 -8.82
C CYS A 309 -1.03 -7.84 -7.64
N LEU A 310 -1.27 -8.60 -6.57
CA LEU A 310 -1.94 -8.08 -5.37
C LEU A 310 -1.00 -8.05 -4.17
N GLN A 311 -1.03 -6.93 -3.44
CA GLN A 311 -0.29 -6.72 -2.19
C GLN A 311 -1.27 -6.46 -1.03
N GLU A 312 -0.84 -6.77 0.21
CA GLU A 312 -1.69 -6.80 1.41
C GLU A 312 -3.01 -7.57 1.21
N THR A 313 -2.95 -8.81 0.73
CA THR A 313 -4.15 -9.64 0.56
C THR A 313 -4.85 -9.91 1.91
N LYS A 314 -4.07 -9.98 3.01
CA LYS A 314 -4.50 -10.26 4.40
C LYS A 314 -5.34 -11.53 4.54
N LEU A 315 -5.13 -12.49 3.65
CA LEU A 315 -5.71 -13.82 3.72
C LEU A 315 -4.92 -14.71 4.69
N GLN A 316 -5.53 -15.83 5.07
CA GLN A 316 -4.87 -17.03 5.60
C GLN A 316 -5.00 -18.14 4.54
N GLU A 317 -4.13 -19.14 4.53
CA GLU A 317 -4.12 -20.19 3.48
C GLU A 317 -5.49 -20.89 3.29
N LYS A 318 -6.22 -21.12 4.39
CA LYS A 318 -7.58 -21.68 4.38
C LYS A 318 -8.61 -20.85 3.58
N ASP A 319 -8.32 -19.56 3.39
CA ASP A 319 -9.17 -18.58 2.72
C ASP A 319 -8.88 -18.51 1.21
N VAL A 320 -7.66 -18.85 0.80
CA VAL A 320 -7.19 -18.74 -0.59
C VAL A 320 -8.05 -19.56 -1.54
N LYS A 321 -8.48 -20.78 -1.13
CA LYS A 321 -9.22 -21.69 -2.00
C LYS A 321 -10.56 -21.12 -2.51
N SER A 322 -11.32 -20.43 -1.66
CA SER A 322 -12.60 -19.83 -2.08
C SER A 322 -12.40 -18.53 -2.87
N ILE A 323 -11.38 -17.74 -2.53
CA ILE A 323 -10.99 -16.55 -3.31
C ILE A 323 -10.59 -16.95 -4.74
N LYS A 324 -9.74 -17.98 -4.91
CA LYS A 324 -9.35 -18.51 -6.23
C LYS A 324 -10.54 -18.87 -7.13
N GLN A 325 -11.64 -19.35 -6.54
CA GLN A 325 -12.84 -19.76 -7.28
C GLN A 325 -13.81 -18.61 -7.62
N SER A 326 -13.57 -17.40 -7.11
CA SER A 326 -14.55 -16.29 -7.16
C SER A 326 -13.97 -14.92 -7.50
N LEU A 327 -12.65 -14.79 -7.68
CA LEU A 327 -11.99 -13.49 -7.88
C LEU A 327 -12.23 -12.90 -9.28
N ILE A 328 -11.78 -13.58 -10.34
CA ILE A 328 -11.99 -13.20 -11.74
C ILE A 328 -12.07 -14.48 -12.59
N GLU A 329 -13.08 -14.59 -13.44
CA GLU A 329 -13.21 -15.70 -14.41
C GLU A 329 -12.13 -15.62 -15.50
N GLY A 330 -11.58 -16.77 -15.92
CA GLY A 330 -10.51 -16.84 -16.93
C GLY A 330 -9.08 -16.59 -16.44
N TYR A 331 -8.86 -16.30 -15.14
CA TYR A 331 -7.52 -16.11 -14.56
C TYR A 331 -7.12 -17.31 -13.68
N GLU A 332 -7.12 -18.50 -14.27
CA GLU A 332 -6.91 -19.77 -13.57
C GLU A 332 -5.53 -19.89 -12.90
N ASN A 333 -4.50 -19.29 -13.51
CA ASN A 333 -3.12 -19.33 -13.03
C ASN A 333 -2.93 -18.34 -11.88
N SER A 334 -3.29 -18.75 -10.66
CA SER A 334 -3.23 -17.88 -9.48
C SER A 334 -2.35 -18.44 -8.36
N PHE A 335 -1.43 -17.61 -7.87
CA PHE A 335 -0.32 -17.95 -6.98
C PHE A 335 -0.33 -16.98 -5.80
N TRP A 336 -0.24 -17.51 -4.59
CA TRP A 336 -0.56 -16.79 -3.35
C TRP A 336 0.42 -17.22 -2.26
N THR A 337 0.77 -16.30 -1.38
CA THR A 337 1.47 -16.60 -0.12
C THR A 337 0.89 -15.74 1.00
N CYS A 338 0.55 -16.36 2.13
CA CYS A 338 0.06 -15.66 3.32
C CYS A 338 1.15 -15.47 4.38
N SER A 339 0.95 -14.52 5.30
CA SER A 339 1.82 -14.40 6.48
C SER A 339 1.56 -15.53 7.47
N ASN A 340 2.60 -16.32 7.75
CA ASN A 340 2.60 -17.39 8.76
C ASN A 340 2.99 -16.85 10.14
N SER A 341 3.87 -15.84 10.20
CA SER A 341 4.28 -15.19 11.45
C SER A 341 3.17 -14.32 12.07
N LYS A 342 2.20 -13.85 11.28
CA LYS A 342 1.05 -13.08 11.77
C LYS A 342 -0.19 -13.28 10.89
N LEU A 343 -1.20 -13.95 11.45
CA LEU A 343 -2.47 -14.20 10.74
C LEU A 343 -3.18 -12.89 10.33
N GLY A 344 -3.68 -12.84 9.10
CA GLY A 344 -4.44 -11.68 8.58
C GLY A 344 -3.58 -10.43 8.33
N TYR A 345 -2.28 -10.60 8.10
CA TYR A 345 -1.32 -9.54 7.84
C TYR A 345 -0.58 -9.80 6.51
N ALA A 346 -0.07 -8.73 5.89
CA ALA A 346 0.69 -8.80 4.64
C ALA A 346 0.01 -9.70 3.59
N GLY A 347 0.74 -10.67 3.04
CA GLY A 347 0.25 -11.57 2.00
C GLY A 347 0.29 -10.94 0.61
N THR A 348 0.73 -11.71 -0.38
CA THR A 348 0.93 -11.29 -1.77
C THR A 348 0.43 -12.34 -2.76
N ALA A 349 0.11 -11.91 -3.98
CA ALA A 349 -0.36 -12.80 -5.04
C ALA A 349 0.02 -12.33 -6.45
N ILE A 350 0.00 -13.28 -7.39
CA ILE A 350 -0.01 -13.09 -8.84
C ILE A 350 -1.18 -13.92 -9.41
N ILE A 351 -2.04 -13.30 -10.22
CA ILE A 351 -3.23 -13.90 -10.83
C ILE A 351 -3.17 -13.63 -12.34
N SER A 352 -3.20 -14.68 -13.18
CA SER A 352 -2.78 -14.56 -14.58
C SER A 352 -3.62 -15.38 -15.56
N ARG A 353 -3.88 -14.81 -16.74
CA ARG A 353 -4.37 -15.54 -17.93
C ARG A 353 -3.26 -16.39 -18.55
N ILE A 354 -2.04 -15.84 -18.60
CA ILE A 354 -0.85 -16.50 -19.12
C ILE A 354 -0.32 -17.49 -18.06
N LYS A 355 -0.07 -18.74 -18.45
CA LYS A 355 0.53 -19.74 -17.56
C LYS A 355 2.04 -19.48 -17.42
N PRO A 356 2.58 -19.25 -16.22
CA PRO A 356 4.03 -19.15 -16.01
C PRO A 356 4.72 -20.52 -16.11
N LEU A 357 6.00 -20.49 -16.47
CA LEU A 357 6.91 -21.64 -16.54
C LEU A 357 7.28 -22.17 -15.15
N SER A 358 7.61 -21.26 -14.22
CA SER A 358 7.93 -21.56 -12.83
C SER A 358 7.35 -20.50 -11.90
N VAL A 359 7.14 -20.86 -10.62
CA VAL A 359 6.70 -19.93 -9.57
C VAL A 359 7.49 -20.19 -8.30
N ARG A 360 7.93 -19.13 -7.63
CA ARG A 360 8.73 -19.17 -6.39
C ARG A 360 8.09 -18.22 -5.37
N TYR A 361 8.22 -18.53 -4.09
CA TYR A 361 7.70 -17.74 -2.98
C TYR A 361 8.85 -17.33 -2.08
N GLY A 362 8.85 -16.07 -1.62
CA GLY A 362 9.93 -15.53 -0.80
C GLY A 362 11.24 -15.26 -1.56
N LEU A 363 12.27 -14.93 -0.80
CA LEU A 363 13.62 -14.59 -1.22
C LEU A 363 14.63 -15.73 -0.96
N GLY A 364 14.21 -16.83 -0.34
CA GLY A 364 15.10 -17.92 0.08
C GLY A 364 15.76 -17.67 1.43
N LYS A 365 15.09 -16.91 2.31
CA LYS A 365 15.56 -16.56 3.66
C LYS A 365 14.40 -16.66 4.66
N SER A 366 14.53 -17.54 5.66
CA SER A 366 13.54 -17.77 6.72
C SER A 366 12.96 -16.47 7.32
N ASP A 367 13.85 -15.53 7.59
CA ASP A 367 13.60 -14.31 8.35
C ASP A 367 12.96 -13.19 7.49
N HIS A 368 12.73 -13.47 6.22
CA HIS A 368 12.06 -12.60 5.25
C HIS A 368 10.75 -13.26 4.75
N ASP A 369 10.75 -14.58 4.63
CA ASP A 369 9.72 -15.33 3.92
C ASP A 369 8.48 -15.65 4.79
N SER A 370 8.59 -15.57 6.12
CA SER A 370 7.49 -15.82 7.06
C SER A 370 6.31 -14.83 6.96
N GLU A 371 6.48 -13.67 6.33
CA GLU A 371 5.47 -12.62 6.17
C GLU A 371 4.69 -12.68 4.84
N GLY A 372 4.98 -13.64 3.95
CA GLY A 372 4.23 -13.80 2.68
C GLY A 372 4.34 -12.58 1.75
N ARG A 373 5.56 -12.06 1.59
CA ARG A 373 5.83 -10.73 0.98
C ARG A 373 6.26 -10.75 -0.49
N VAL A 374 6.58 -11.91 -1.06
CA VAL A 374 7.11 -12.04 -2.43
C VAL A 374 6.49 -13.24 -3.12
N VAL A 375 5.92 -13.01 -4.31
CA VAL A 375 5.62 -14.05 -5.30
C VAL A 375 6.40 -13.73 -6.57
N THR A 376 7.21 -14.68 -7.03
CA THR A 376 7.96 -14.59 -8.30
C THR A 376 7.33 -15.55 -9.30
N ALA A 377 6.90 -15.05 -10.46
CA ALA A 377 6.44 -15.86 -11.59
C ALA A 377 7.41 -15.72 -12.77
N GLU A 378 7.74 -16.83 -13.42
CA GLU A 378 8.60 -16.86 -14.59
C GLU A 378 7.76 -17.01 -15.86
N PHE A 379 7.95 -16.12 -16.82
CA PHE A 379 7.37 -16.21 -18.17
C PHE A 379 8.48 -16.50 -19.20
N ASP A 380 8.12 -16.63 -20.48
CA ASP A 380 9.07 -16.98 -21.53
C ASP A 380 10.21 -15.95 -21.65
N SER A 381 9.88 -14.65 -21.65
CA SER A 381 10.83 -13.55 -21.85
C SER A 381 11.25 -12.79 -20.59
N PHE A 382 10.57 -12.93 -19.45
CA PHE A 382 10.88 -12.16 -18.22
C PHE A 382 10.47 -12.89 -16.92
N TYR A 383 11.03 -12.46 -15.78
CA TYR A 383 10.47 -12.73 -14.45
C TYR A 383 9.59 -11.57 -13.98
N LEU A 384 8.49 -11.88 -13.30
CA LEU A 384 7.62 -10.91 -12.63
C LEU A 384 7.59 -11.17 -11.12
N LEU A 385 7.92 -10.16 -10.32
CA LEU A 385 7.82 -10.22 -8.86
C LEU A 385 6.70 -9.31 -8.37
N SER A 386 5.73 -9.88 -7.66
CA SER A 386 4.74 -9.16 -6.86
C SER A 386 5.26 -9.05 -5.44
N VAL A 387 5.60 -7.84 -4.99
CA VAL A 387 6.27 -7.61 -3.71
C VAL A 387 5.50 -6.62 -2.84
N TYR A 388 5.36 -6.95 -1.55
CA TYR A 388 4.95 -6.03 -0.49
C TYR A 388 6.14 -5.80 0.44
N VAL A 389 6.83 -4.66 0.29
CA VAL A 389 8.04 -4.35 1.05
C VAL A 389 7.69 -3.95 2.50
N PRO A 390 8.50 -4.31 3.52
CA PRO A 390 8.29 -3.89 4.89
C PRO A 390 8.26 -2.36 5.06
N ASN A 391 7.14 -1.84 5.55
CA ASN A 391 7.06 -0.50 6.09
C ASN A 391 7.91 -0.38 7.37
N SER A 392 8.72 0.68 7.50
CA SER A 392 9.58 0.93 8.67
C SER A 392 8.81 1.11 10.00
N GLY A 393 7.50 1.35 9.93
CA GLY A 393 6.57 1.35 11.05
C GLY A 393 6.59 2.62 11.91
N ASP A 394 5.60 2.73 12.80
CA ASP A 394 5.52 3.81 13.78
C ASP A 394 6.78 3.83 14.65
N GLY A 395 7.38 5.02 14.80
CA GLY A 395 8.66 5.20 15.49
C GLY A 395 9.89 4.68 14.72
N LEU A 396 9.74 4.32 13.44
CA LEU A 396 10.81 3.78 12.57
C LEU A 396 11.41 2.45 13.08
N ARG A 397 10.63 1.69 13.87
CA ARG A 397 11.06 0.46 14.57
C ARG A 397 11.59 -0.67 13.69
N ARG A 398 11.29 -0.69 12.38
CA ARG A 398 11.82 -1.66 11.39
C ARG A 398 12.82 -1.03 10.41
N LEU A 399 13.19 0.25 10.57
CA LEU A 399 14.01 0.96 9.58
C LEU A 399 15.36 0.28 9.34
N THR A 400 16.07 -0.14 10.40
CA THR A 400 17.34 -0.87 10.28
C THR A 400 17.16 -2.13 9.44
N TYR A 401 16.30 -3.06 9.86
CA TYR A 401 15.94 -4.28 9.12
C TYR A 401 15.56 -3.99 7.65
N ARG A 402 14.78 -2.93 7.42
CA ARG A 402 14.38 -2.51 6.07
C ARG A 402 15.59 -2.18 5.18
N ILE A 403 16.52 -1.36 5.66
CA ILE A 403 17.63 -0.84 4.84
C ILE A 403 18.92 -1.70 4.89
N THR A 404 19.17 -2.46 5.96
CA THR A 404 20.39 -3.29 6.09
C THR A 404 20.19 -4.75 5.71
N GLU A 405 18.96 -5.27 5.76
CA GLU A 405 18.67 -6.69 5.48
C GLU A 405 17.73 -6.86 4.29
N TRP A 406 16.52 -6.29 4.37
CA TRP A 406 15.46 -6.55 3.39
C TRP A 406 15.79 -5.99 2.00
N ASP A 407 16.04 -4.69 1.88
CA ASP A 407 16.30 -4.07 0.56
C ASP A 407 17.52 -4.70 -0.14
N PRO A 408 18.67 -4.93 0.55
CA PRO A 408 19.79 -5.68 -0.04
C PRO A 408 19.45 -7.13 -0.41
N ALA A 409 18.61 -7.84 0.37
CA ALA A 409 18.22 -9.21 0.05
C ALA A 409 17.33 -9.29 -1.19
N LEU A 410 16.31 -8.44 -1.29
CA LEU A 410 15.45 -8.33 -2.47
C LEU A 410 16.26 -7.92 -3.70
N SER A 411 17.17 -6.95 -3.53
CA SER A 411 18.07 -6.43 -4.57
C SER A 411 19.03 -7.50 -5.11
N ASN A 412 19.62 -8.31 -4.24
CA ASN A 412 20.46 -9.43 -4.69
C ASN A 412 19.62 -10.51 -5.39
N TYR A 413 18.44 -10.86 -4.85
CA TYR A 413 17.55 -11.86 -5.45
C TYR A 413 17.13 -11.49 -6.89
N ILE A 414 16.75 -10.24 -7.15
CA ILE A 414 16.40 -9.80 -8.52
C ILE A 414 17.61 -9.77 -9.46
N LYS A 415 18.81 -9.40 -8.99
CA LYS A 415 20.03 -9.45 -9.82
C LYS A 415 20.54 -10.87 -10.08
N GLU A 416 20.20 -11.85 -9.24
CA GLU A 416 20.44 -13.27 -9.52
C GLU A 416 19.48 -13.81 -10.61
N LEU A 417 18.20 -13.41 -10.58
CA LEU A 417 17.24 -13.77 -11.63
C LEU A 417 17.61 -13.15 -12.99
N GLU A 418 18.06 -11.90 -12.98
CA GLU A 418 18.43 -11.12 -14.17
C GLU A 418 19.55 -11.76 -15.00
N LYS A 419 20.37 -12.64 -14.40
CA LYS A 419 21.39 -13.44 -15.12
C LYS A 419 20.82 -14.40 -16.18
N SER A 420 19.51 -14.66 -16.15
CA SER A 420 18.84 -15.58 -17.09
C SER A 420 17.74 -14.91 -17.93
N LYS A 421 16.94 -14.00 -17.34
CA LYS A 421 15.89 -13.24 -18.02
C LYS A 421 15.72 -11.87 -17.36
N PRO A 422 15.37 -10.81 -18.10
CA PRO A 422 15.05 -9.50 -17.52
C PRO A 422 13.90 -9.60 -16.49
N VAL A 423 13.88 -8.67 -15.57
CA VAL A 423 13.04 -8.71 -14.36
C VAL A 423 12.11 -7.50 -14.30
N ILE A 424 10.84 -7.76 -13.99
CA ILE A 424 9.82 -6.77 -13.63
C ILE A 424 9.56 -6.92 -12.13
N LEU A 425 9.96 -5.94 -11.33
CA LEU A 425 9.62 -5.83 -9.92
C LEU A 425 8.43 -4.88 -9.77
N THR A 426 7.32 -5.36 -9.21
CA THR A 426 6.10 -4.57 -9.02
C THR A 426 5.48 -4.70 -7.63
N GLY A 427 4.82 -3.63 -7.20
CA GLY A 427 4.02 -3.58 -5.97
C GLY A 427 4.37 -2.39 -5.09
N ASP A 428 3.85 -2.43 -3.86
CA ASP A 428 4.12 -1.42 -2.83
C ASP A 428 5.53 -1.61 -2.24
N LEU A 429 6.42 -0.72 -2.66
CA LEU A 429 7.82 -0.69 -2.23
C LEU A 429 8.04 0.15 -0.95
N ASN A 430 6.96 0.67 -0.34
CA ASN A 430 6.97 1.44 0.90
C ASN A 430 8.09 2.50 0.94
N CYS A 431 8.23 3.28 -0.13
CA CYS A 431 9.14 4.40 -0.26
C CYS A 431 8.63 5.36 -1.35
N ALA A 432 8.56 6.65 -1.08
CA ALA A 432 8.43 7.70 -2.09
C ALA A 432 9.85 8.20 -2.43
N HIS A 433 10.37 7.83 -3.61
CA HIS A 433 11.80 7.95 -3.89
C HIS A 433 12.28 9.40 -3.94
N GLU A 434 11.53 10.33 -4.55
CA GLU A 434 11.91 11.75 -4.64
C GLU A 434 10.92 12.73 -4.00
N GLU A 435 11.31 13.99 -3.81
CA GLU A 435 10.39 15.03 -3.31
C GLU A 435 9.11 15.16 -4.15
N ILE A 436 9.17 14.83 -5.44
CA ILE A 436 8.00 14.82 -6.36
C ILE A 436 6.98 13.72 -6.04
N ASP A 437 7.41 12.66 -5.35
CA ASP A 437 6.62 11.47 -5.06
C ASP A 437 5.75 11.60 -3.80
N ILE A 438 5.73 12.76 -3.13
CA ILE A 438 5.00 12.96 -1.87
C ILE A 438 4.45 14.38 -1.74
N TYR A 439 3.18 14.54 -1.35
CA TYR A 439 2.51 15.86 -1.19
C TYR A 439 3.26 16.88 -0.31
N ASN A 440 3.98 16.42 0.72
CA ASN A 440 4.64 17.27 1.71
C ASN A 440 6.00 16.66 2.13
N PRO A 441 7.07 16.80 1.31
CA PRO A 441 8.37 16.20 1.61
C PRO A 441 8.99 16.79 2.88
N ALA A 442 8.93 18.13 3.03
CA ALA A 442 9.53 18.83 4.16
C ALA A 442 8.99 18.36 5.52
N GLY A 443 7.68 18.08 5.61
CA GLY A 443 7.04 17.59 6.84
C GLY A 443 7.11 16.08 7.08
N ASN A 444 7.71 15.29 6.16
CA ASN A 444 7.72 13.83 6.25
C ASN A 444 9.11 13.19 6.24
N LYS A 445 10.21 13.96 6.33
CA LYS A 445 11.60 13.45 6.34
C LYS A 445 11.96 12.47 7.48
N ARG A 446 11.02 12.16 8.38
CA ARG A 446 11.11 11.19 9.49
C ARG A 446 9.88 10.29 9.59
N SER A 447 9.06 10.25 8.55
CA SER A 447 7.93 9.34 8.39
C SER A 447 8.39 8.09 7.64
N ALA A 448 7.92 6.90 8.03
CA ALA A 448 8.13 5.70 7.24
C ALA A 448 7.56 5.88 5.82
N GLY A 449 8.30 5.41 4.82
CA GLY A 449 8.06 5.68 3.40
C GLY A 449 8.70 6.97 2.86
N PHE A 450 9.34 7.81 3.69
CA PHE A 450 10.07 9.01 3.24
C PHE A 450 11.23 9.42 4.17
N THR A 451 11.87 8.49 4.87
CA THR A 451 13.13 8.81 5.55
C THR A 451 14.28 8.97 4.53
N ILE A 452 15.40 9.55 4.96
CA ILE A 452 16.56 9.71 4.08
C ILE A 452 17.16 8.34 3.76
N GLU A 453 17.19 7.47 4.76
CA GLU A 453 17.71 6.11 4.73
C GLU A 453 16.90 5.21 3.79
N GLU A 454 15.56 5.25 3.82
CA GLU A 454 14.71 4.49 2.88
C GLU A 454 14.95 4.91 1.43
N ARG A 455 15.09 6.22 1.19
CA ARG A 455 15.30 6.77 -0.17
C ARG A 455 16.69 6.46 -0.69
N GLN A 456 17.73 6.59 0.15
CA GLN A 456 19.10 6.20 -0.17
C GLN A 456 19.21 4.69 -0.41
N SER A 457 18.52 3.87 0.40
CA SER A 457 18.41 2.44 0.18
C SER A 457 17.78 2.12 -1.17
N PHE A 458 16.63 2.73 -1.51
CA PHE A 458 15.95 2.53 -2.79
C PHE A 458 16.86 2.88 -3.99
N GLY A 459 17.50 4.04 -3.96
CA GLY A 459 18.44 4.47 -5.00
C GLY A 459 19.63 3.52 -5.15
N THR A 460 20.23 3.10 -4.03
CA THR A 460 21.41 2.21 -4.02
C THR A 460 21.07 0.77 -4.43
N ASN A 461 19.97 0.23 -3.91
CA ASN A 461 19.59 -1.18 -4.08
C ASN A 461 18.85 -1.45 -5.39
N PHE A 462 18.20 -0.46 -6.01
CA PHE A 462 17.47 -0.68 -7.26
C PHE A 462 18.04 0.14 -8.41
N LEU A 463 17.94 1.47 -8.34
CA LEU A 463 18.26 2.35 -9.48
C LEU A 463 19.74 2.25 -9.89
N SER A 464 20.65 2.37 -8.93
CA SER A 464 22.11 2.25 -9.13
C SER A 464 22.57 0.84 -9.54
N ARG A 465 21.67 -0.15 -9.59
CA ARG A 465 21.95 -1.52 -10.08
C ARG A 465 21.34 -1.82 -11.44
N GLY A 466 20.84 -0.81 -12.17
CA GLY A 466 20.28 -0.97 -13.52
C GLY A 466 18.78 -1.26 -13.57
N PHE A 467 18.03 -0.97 -12.50
CA PHE A 467 16.56 -0.98 -12.54
C PHE A 467 15.99 0.40 -12.84
N VAL A 468 15.05 0.46 -13.77
CA VAL A 468 14.43 1.69 -14.26
C VAL A 468 13.03 1.86 -13.67
N ASP A 469 12.80 2.98 -12.98
CA ASP A 469 11.46 3.44 -12.62
C ASP A 469 10.70 3.87 -13.88
N THR A 470 9.83 2.99 -14.36
CA THR A 470 9.14 3.14 -15.64
C THR A 470 8.23 4.36 -15.69
N PHE A 471 7.49 4.63 -14.62
CA PHE A 471 6.64 5.81 -14.49
C PHE A 471 7.50 7.08 -14.50
N ARG A 472 8.61 7.10 -13.75
CA ARG A 472 9.49 8.29 -13.71
C ARG A 472 10.28 8.50 -15.01
N LYS A 473 10.59 7.45 -15.77
CA LYS A 473 11.18 7.52 -17.13
C LYS A 473 10.20 8.14 -18.14
N GLN A 474 8.95 7.70 -18.16
CA GLN A 474 7.93 8.23 -19.09
C GLN A 474 7.37 9.59 -18.65
N HIS A 475 7.37 9.89 -17.35
CA HIS A 475 6.71 11.06 -16.78
C HIS A 475 7.61 11.85 -15.80
N PRO A 476 8.82 12.29 -16.20
CA PRO A 476 9.83 12.84 -15.29
C PRO A 476 9.33 14.01 -14.43
N GLY A 477 8.65 14.98 -15.03
CA GLY A 477 8.09 16.16 -14.35
C GLY A 477 6.69 15.98 -13.74
N VAL A 478 6.14 14.77 -13.68
CA VAL A 478 4.73 14.58 -13.26
C VAL A 478 4.60 14.19 -11.79
N VAL A 479 3.76 14.94 -11.08
CA VAL A 479 3.26 14.64 -9.73
C VAL A 479 2.09 13.67 -9.87
N GLY A 480 2.38 12.38 -9.73
CA GLY A 480 1.40 11.29 -9.61
C GLY A 480 1.58 10.58 -8.26
N TYR A 481 0.48 10.20 -7.63
CA TYR A 481 0.44 9.49 -6.36
C TYR A 481 -0.36 8.20 -6.50
N THR A 482 -0.01 7.19 -5.71
CA THR A 482 -0.70 5.89 -5.66
C THR A 482 -1.37 5.64 -4.32
N TYR A 483 -0.94 6.30 -3.25
CA TYR A 483 -1.40 6.13 -1.87
C TYR A 483 -1.98 7.43 -1.26
N TRP A 484 -3.11 7.30 -0.56
CA TRP A 484 -3.74 8.35 0.23
C TRP A 484 -4.44 7.76 1.48
N GLY A 485 -3.69 7.50 2.54
CA GLY A 485 -4.21 6.92 3.80
C GLY A 485 -5.47 7.60 4.35
N TYR A 486 -6.43 6.84 4.88
CA TYR A 486 -7.80 7.29 5.16
C TYR A 486 -8.00 8.53 6.05
N ARG A 487 -6.99 8.94 6.85
CA ARG A 487 -7.11 10.05 7.81
C ARG A 487 -7.37 11.38 7.10
N HIS A 488 -8.35 12.15 7.58
CA HIS A 488 -8.75 13.45 7.03
C HIS A 488 -9.20 13.44 5.55
N GLY A 489 -9.50 12.27 4.97
CA GLY A 489 -10.01 12.15 3.61
C GLY A 489 -9.04 12.64 2.53
N VAL A 490 -7.73 12.55 2.75
CA VAL A 490 -6.68 13.19 1.94
C VAL A 490 -6.76 12.93 0.43
N ARG A 491 -7.27 11.77 -0.01
CA ARG A 491 -7.52 11.44 -1.43
C ARG A 491 -8.40 12.48 -2.14
N LYS A 492 -9.43 13.02 -1.46
CA LYS A 492 -10.31 14.09 -1.99
C LYS A 492 -9.60 15.44 -2.21
N THR A 493 -8.40 15.61 -1.66
CA THR A 493 -7.58 16.83 -1.82
C THR A 493 -6.20 16.53 -2.42
N ASN A 494 -6.04 15.35 -3.02
CA ASN A 494 -4.82 14.87 -3.66
C ASN A 494 -3.54 14.94 -2.79
N LYS A 495 -3.68 14.76 -1.48
CA LYS A 495 -2.54 14.84 -0.55
C LYS A 495 -1.87 13.46 -0.39
N GLY A 496 -1.34 12.95 -1.50
CA GLY A 496 -0.87 11.56 -1.64
C GLY A 496 0.63 11.35 -1.60
N TRP A 497 1.01 10.10 -1.82
CA TRP A 497 2.37 9.57 -1.94
C TRP A 497 2.41 8.58 -3.11
N ARG A 498 3.54 8.40 -3.81
CA ARG A 498 3.78 7.29 -4.73
C ARG A 498 4.61 6.23 -4.01
N LEU A 499 3.97 5.11 -3.68
CA LEU A 499 4.58 3.98 -2.97
C LEU A 499 4.61 2.70 -3.82
N ASP A 500 3.76 2.65 -4.85
CA ASP A 500 3.60 1.52 -5.76
C ASP A 500 4.41 1.80 -7.05
N TYR A 501 5.19 0.82 -7.52
CA TYR A 501 6.10 0.98 -8.66
C TYR A 501 6.02 -0.20 -9.63
N PHE A 502 6.40 0.05 -10.88
CA PHE A 502 7.01 -0.93 -11.77
C PHE A 502 8.48 -0.54 -12.00
N LEU A 503 9.40 -1.31 -11.43
CA LEU A 503 10.83 -1.21 -11.71
C LEU A 503 11.22 -2.35 -12.66
N VAL A 504 11.85 -2.03 -13.79
CA VAL A 504 12.24 -3.03 -14.81
C VAL A 504 13.74 -3.04 -15.05
N SER A 505 14.30 -4.19 -15.42
CA SER A 505 15.66 -4.28 -15.96
C SER A 505 15.84 -3.30 -17.13
N GLU A 506 16.96 -2.58 -17.15
CA GLU A 506 17.29 -1.60 -18.20
C GLU A 506 17.15 -2.16 -19.62
N ALA A 507 17.50 -3.45 -19.82
CA ALA A 507 17.40 -4.16 -21.10
C ALA A 507 15.98 -4.28 -21.70
N ILE A 508 14.91 -4.05 -20.92
CA ILE A 508 13.51 -4.01 -21.41
C ILE A 508 12.85 -2.64 -21.17
N ALA A 509 13.62 -1.63 -20.77
CA ALA A 509 13.08 -0.33 -20.37
C ALA A 509 12.57 0.54 -21.53
N ASP A 510 12.84 0.18 -22.79
CA ASP A 510 12.31 0.81 -24.01
C ASP A 510 11.15 0.00 -24.65
N ASP A 511 10.96 -1.25 -24.19
CA ASP A 511 9.81 -2.09 -24.57
C ASP A 511 8.53 -1.72 -23.81
N VAL A 512 8.66 -0.94 -22.73
CA VAL A 512 7.54 -0.36 -21.98
C VAL A 512 6.82 0.67 -22.84
N HIS A 513 5.60 0.33 -23.26
CA HIS A 513 4.70 1.20 -24.02
C HIS A 513 4.02 2.23 -23.12
N ASP A 514 3.52 1.81 -21.95
CA ASP A 514 2.72 2.63 -21.03
C ASP A 514 2.99 2.20 -19.58
N SER A 515 3.27 3.15 -18.68
CA SER A 515 3.42 2.92 -17.23
C SER A 515 2.63 3.98 -16.46
N TYR A 516 1.48 3.57 -15.93
CA TYR A 516 0.38 4.48 -15.62
C TYR A 516 -0.27 4.19 -14.26
N ILE A 517 -0.97 5.20 -13.74
CA ILE A 517 -1.72 5.14 -12.46
C ILE A 517 -3.22 5.23 -12.74
N LEU A 518 -4.05 4.51 -11.96
CA LEU A 518 -5.52 4.55 -11.99
C LEU A 518 -6.12 5.21 -10.74
N PRO A 519 -5.91 6.52 -10.51
CA PRO A 519 -6.28 7.21 -9.28
C PRO A 519 -7.80 7.27 -9.02
N ASP A 520 -8.61 6.96 -10.04
CA ASP A 520 -10.07 6.89 -10.00
C ASP A 520 -10.60 5.56 -9.42
N VAL A 521 -9.81 4.48 -9.45
CA VAL A 521 -10.23 3.17 -8.93
C VAL A 521 -10.15 3.16 -7.40
N MET A 522 -11.32 3.12 -6.78
CA MET A 522 -11.52 3.15 -5.32
C MET A 522 -11.55 1.73 -4.71
N GLY A 523 -11.46 1.65 -3.38
CA GLY A 523 -11.64 0.41 -2.60
C GLY A 523 -10.48 0.09 -1.66
N SER A 524 -9.32 0.69 -1.89
CA SER A 524 -8.15 0.73 -1.00
C SER A 524 -7.73 2.20 -0.80
N ASP A 525 -6.87 2.47 0.18
CA ASP A 525 -6.15 3.74 0.28
C ASP A 525 -5.02 3.84 -0.74
N HIS A 526 -4.60 2.72 -1.33
CA HIS A 526 -3.88 2.70 -2.60
C HIS A 526 -4.84 2.65 -3.81
N CYS A 527 -4.38 3.05 -4.99
CA CYS A 527 -5.01 2.75 -6.28
C CYS A 527 -4.13 1.80 -7.11
N PRO A 528 -4.68 1.13 -8.15
CA PRO A 528 -3.88 0.32 -9.04
C PRO A 528 -2.89 1.17 -9.85
N ILE A 529 -1.80 0.53 -10.24
CA ILE A 529 -0.88 0.95 -11.30
C ILE A 529 -0.86 -0.11 -12.39
N GLY A 530 -0.50 0.26 -13.61
CA GLY A 530 -0.39 -0.67 -14.74
C GLY A 530 0.84 -0.44 -15.61
N LEU A 531 1.29 -1.52 -16.24
CA LEU A 531 2.39 -1.58 -17.18
C LEU A 531 1.92 -2.26 -18.46
N ILE A 532 2.28 -1.73 -19.63
CA ILE A 532 2.12 -2.39 -20.93
C ILE A 532 3.51 -2.59 -21.51
N LEU A 533 3.93 -3.85 -21.67
CA LEU A 533 5.26 -4.25 -22.15
C LEU A 533 5.13 -4.99 -23.49
N LYS A 534 5.98 -4.68 -24.47
CA LYS A 534 6.12 -5.44 -25.74
C LYS A 534 6.83 -6.77 -25.46
N VAL A 535 6.41 -7.87 -26.10
CA VAL A 535 6.98 -9.23 -25.92
C VAL A 535 7.05 -10.05 -27.20
#